data_AF-A0A7W9SQ82-F1
#
_entry.id   AF-A0A7W9SQ82-F1
#
_cell.length_a   1.000
_cell.length_b   1.000
_cell.length_c   1.000
_cell.angle_alpha   90.00
_cell.angle_beta   90.00
_cell.angle_gamma   90.00
#
_symmetry.space_group_name_H-M   'P 1'
#
loop_
_entity.id
_entity.type
_entity.pdbx_description
1 polymer ?
#
loop_
_entity_poly.entity_id
_entity_poly.type
_entity_poly.pdbx_seq_one_letter_code
_entity_poly.pdbx_strand_id
1 'polypeptide(L)'
;MTKKSELFFALVLFALVAGLSLVFQKPLTYHDGQGWDGVAYYQLAQQVAQHEPLRAIGPFAFRLGTPVLVGVLFPGKLLLGFKLVNLIGCLLSTVLLTFWLRRFVASSWLRLALVVGSLTQWHAPLRFTAHYAAYTDPWLFVFLLGGLLALPWGTGTPPAYPTSGAPATPSPSGSAFRGRRGGAEGRGGGVYGGVYGGVQSWWFVGLCFVGGLFRESVVVVPLALLLASRGRAWLPLLAGGLGIVATHLLAHQSDSYSFARTVGQWAYNKPLPVYLHGLFIAFGPALVLPIFFWRTAGAWLKGQPVLAWTLGIFLVLGWVGGSDTERIVYWAMPVVYALIGVILEKHALPRGFLIALVALQLLSHRIFWLLPDFPSTGSSPLPLFTPPTSTCQYPDLWSYQAERRIQLVALVEYLLVALGLWLWLAWEQRRNASRKPTS
;
A
#
# COMPACT_ATOMS: atom_id res chain seq x y z
N MET A 1 -13.88 21.36 -1.15
CA MET A 1 -14.76 20.36 -0.50
C MET A 1 -14.51 20.36 1.00
N THR A 2 -15.54 20.35 1.83
CA THR A 2 -15.38 20.30 3.30
C THR A 2 -14.86 18.93 3.74
N LYS A 3 -14.27 18.84 4.94
CA LYS A 3 -13.79 17.55 5.50
C LYS A 3 -14.93 16.51 5.59
N LYS A 4 -16.15 16.95 5.90
CA LYS A 4 -17.33 16.07 6.00
C LYS A 4 -17.78 15.57 4.63
N SER A 5 -17.89 16.47 3.65
CA SER A 5 -18.30 16.08 2.29
C SER A 5 -17.30 15.13 1.62
N GLU A 6 -16.00 15.34 1.82
CA GLU A 6 -15.00 14.41 1.28
C GLU A 6 -15.14 12.99 1.84
N LEU A 7 -15.30 12.86 3.16
CA LEU A 7 -15.48 11.55 3.78
C LEU A 7 -16.78 10.90 3.28
N PHE A 8 -17.85 11.67 3.16
CA PHE A 8 -19.10 11.20 2.56
C PHE A 8 -18.88 10.66 1.14
N PHE A 9 -18.18 11.38 0.26
CA PHE A 9 -17.88 10.89 -1.09
C PHE A 9 -17.01 9.63 -1.08
N ALA A 10 -15.99 9.56 -0.22
CA ALA A 10 -15.19 8.34 -0.07
C ALA A 10 -16.04 7.12 0.34
N LEU A 11 -17.02 7.32 1.23
CA LEU A 11 -17.96 6.27 1.65
C LEU A 11 -18.94 5.88 0.54
N VAL A 12 -19.44 6.85 -0.24
CA VAL A 12 -20.28 6.57 -1.41
C VAL A 12 -19.50 5.78 -2.46
N LEU A 13 -18.24 6.16 -2.72
CA LEU A 13 -17.35 5.43 -3.64
C LEU A 13 -17.07 4.01 -3.14
N PHE A 14 -16.82 3.84 -1.84
CA PHE A 14 -16.71 2.51 -1.24
C PHE A 14 -17.96 1.67 -1.48
N ALA A 15 -19.14 2.19 -1.15
CA ALA A 15 -20.41 1.48 -1.30
C ALA A 15 -20.68 1.12 -2.78
N LEU A 16 -20.38 2.02 -3.71
CA LEU A 16 -20.52 1.79 -5.14
C LEU A 16 -19.59 0.66 -5.62
N VAL A 17 -18.29 0.75 -5.34
CA VAL A 17 -17.31 -0.26 -5.78
C VAL A 17 -17.58 -1.61 -5.10
N ALA A 18 -17.95 -1.60 -3.81
CA ALA A 18 -18.34 -2.79 -3.07
C ALA A 18 -19.58 -3.43 -3.71
N GLY A 19 -20.65 -2.65 -3.92
CA GLY A 19 -21.89 -3.14 -4.53
C GLY A 19 -21.67 -3.71 -5.92
N LEU A 20 -20.96 -2.99 -6.79
CA LEU A 20 -20.61 -3.47 -8.14
C LEU A 20 -19.79 -4.76 -8.07
N SER A 21 -18.79 -4.82 -7.19
CA SER A 21 -17.99 -6.03 -7.00
C SER A 21 -18.86 -7.19 -6.52
N LEU A 22 -19.73 -6.98 -5.53
CA LEU A 22 -20.59 -8.03 -4.99
C LEU A 22 -21.64 -8.55 -5.98
N VAL A 23 -22.12 -7.69 -6.89
CA VAL A 23 -23.12 -8.05 -7.90
C VAL A 23 -22.49 -8.74 -9.10
N PHE A 24 -21.38 -8.23 -9.61
CA PHE A 24 -20.80 -8.70 -10.87
C PHE A 24 -19.66 -9.70 -10.69
N GLN A 25 -18.88 -9.63 -9.60
CA GLN A 25 -17.76 -10.54 -9.37
C GLN A 25 -18.27 -11.89 -8.87
N LYS A 26 -17.96 -12.95 -9.62
CA LYS A 26 -18.18 -14.32 -9.16
C LYS A 26 -17.19 -14.65 -8.04
N PRO A 27 -17.65 -15.24 -6.93
CA PRO A 27 -16.77 -15.84 -5.94
C PRO A 27 -15.89 -16.91 -6.60
N LEU A 28 -14.65 -17.01 -6.15
CA LEU A 28 -13.74 -18.09 -6.47
C LEU A 28 -14.40 -19.43 -6.10
N THR A 29 -14.27 -20.46 -6.94
CA THR A 29 -14.83 -21.79 -6.65
C THR A 29 -13.79 -22.77 -6.13
N TYR A 30 -12.50 -22.46 -6.30
CA TYR A 30 -11.39 -23.28 -5.82
C TYR A 30 -11.50 -23.62 -4.32
N HIS A 31 -11.34 -24.91 -3.99
CA HIS A 31 -11.54 -25.45 -2.64
C HIS A 31 -12.86 -24.99 -2.00
N ASP A 32 -13.98 -25.17 -2.70
CA ASP A 32 -15.32 -24.76 -2.26
C ASP A 32 -15.40 -23.26 -1.91
N GLY A 33 -14.64 -22.44 -2.64
CA GLY A 33 -14.54 -20.99 -2.46
C GLY A 33 -13.64 -20.52 -1.32
N GLN A 34 -12.84 -21.42 -0.76
CA GLN A 34 -11.80 -21.10 0.23
C GLN A 34 -10.50 -20.62 -0.43
N GLY A 35 -10.30 -20.86 -1.72
CA GLY A 35 -9.06 -20.52 -2.43
C GLY A 35 -7.83 -21.28 -1.92
N TRP A 36 -6.63 -20.74 -2.12
CA TRP A 36 -5.36 -21.34 -1.67
C TRP A 36 -5.10 -21.15 -0.17
N ASP A 37 -4.50 -20.01 0.23
CA ASP A 37 -4.17 -19.67 1.62
C ASP A 37 -5.39 -19.75 2.56
N GLY A 38 -6.57 -19.50 1.99
CA GLY A 38 -7.85 -19.40 2.70
C GLY A 38 -8.37 -20.71 3.23
N VAL A 39 -7.91 -21.87 2.74
CA VAL A 39 -8.20 -23.17 3.38
C VAL A 39 -7.66 -23.19 4.82
N ALA A 40 -6.44 -22.68 5.03
CA ALA A 40 -5.84 -22.62 6.37
C ALA A 40 -6.61 -21.63 7.27
N TYR A 41 -7.02 -20.48 6.75
CA TYR A 41 -7.82 -19.52 7.53
C TYR A 41 -9.21 -20.07 7.86
N TYR A 42 -9.85 -20.74 6.91
CA TYR A 42 -11.14 -21.39 7.09
C TYR A 42 -11.06 -22.47 8.18
N GLN A 43 -10.04 -23.33 8.11
CA GLN A 43 -9.76 -24.34 9.12
C GLN A 43 -9.58 -23.75 10.52
N LEU A 44 -8.79 -22.68 10.65
CA LEU A 44 -8.62 -22.00 11.95
C LEU A 44 -9.94 -21.44 12.47
N ALA A 45 -10.75 -20.82 11.61
CA ALA A 45 -12.07 -20.29 12.01
C ALA A 45 -13.03 -21.41 12.43
N GLN A 46 -12.98 -22.56 11.74
CA GLN A 46 -13.75 -23.75 12.08
C GLN A 46 -13.34 -24.33 13.43
N GLN A 47 -12.04 -24.46 13.70
CA GLN A 47 -11.52 -24.92 14.98
C GLN A 47 -11.96 -23.99 16.13
N VAL A 48 -11.93 -22.66 15.93
CA VAL A 48 -12.45 -21.69 16.90
C VAL A 48 -13.95 -21.92 17.16
N ALA A 49 -14.75 -22.11 16.10
CA ALA A 49 -16.19 -22.35 16.20
C ALA A 49 -16.53 -23.68 16.91
N GLN A 50 -15.64 -24.67 16.81
CA GLN A 50 -15.78 -26.00 17.39
C GLN A 50 -15.06 -26.15 18.74
N HIS A 51 -14.42 -25.10 19.24
CA HIS A 51 -13.57 -25.11 20.44
C HIS A 51 -12.42 -26.13 20.39
N GLU A 52 -11.87 -26.36 19.19
CA GLU A 52 -10.74 -27.24 18.96
C GLU A 52 -9.39 -26.50 19.06
N PRO A 53 -8.28 -27.22 19.35
CA PRO A 53 -6.94 -26.65 19.28
C PRO A 53 -6.61 -26.11 17.89
N LEU A 54 -6.02 -24.92 17.84
CA LEU A 54 -5.68 -24.24 16.58
C LEU A 54 -4.50 -24.92 15.89
N ARG A 55 -4.72 -25.47 14.71
CA ARG A 55 -3.73 -26.19 13.90
C ARG A 55 -3.92 -25.88 12.42
N ALA A 56 -2.87 -25.41 11.76
CA ALA A 56 -2.86 -25.18 10.32
C ALA A 56 -1.42 -25.16 9.76
N ILE A 57 -1.28 -25.10 8.43
CA ILE A 57 0.03 -24.99 7.75
C ILE A 57 0.66 -23.61 7.91
N GLY A 58 1.99 -23.55 7.98
CA GLY A 58 2.74 -22.29 8.02
C GLY A 58 2.84 -21.64 6.64
N PRO A 59 2.94 -20.29 6.55
CA PRO A 59 2.89 -19.30 7.63
C PRO A 59 1.46 -18.96 8.08
N PHE A 60 0.44 -19.53 7.44
CA PHE A 60 -0.95 -19.12 7.61
C PHE A 60 -1.51 -19.40 9.02
N ALA A 61 -0.96 -20.41 9.70
CA ALA A 61 -1.26 -20.75 11.09
C ALA A 61 -1.14 -19.57 12.08
N PHE A 62 -0.31 -18.56 11.78
CA PHE A 62 0.00 -17.47 12.70
C PHE A 62 -0.82 -16.20 12.45
N ARG A 63 -1.83 -16.25 11.56
CA ARG A 63 -2.70 -15.11 11.22
C ARG A 63 -4.07 -15.29 11.85
N LEU A 64 -4.13 -15.22 13.18
CA LEU A 64 -5.29 -15.65 13.97
C LEU A 64 -6.41 -14.62 14.06
N GLY A 65 -6.12 -13.32 13.96
CA GLY A 65 -7.09 -12.26 14.24
C GLY A 65 -8.38 -12.39 13.44
N THR A 66 -8.30 -12.52 12.11
CA THR A 66 -9.49 -12.65 11.26
C THR A 66 -10.20 -14.00 11.46
N PRO A 67 -9.53 -15.17 11.39
CA PRO A 67 -10.17 -16.46 11.66
C PRO A 67 -10.88 -16.53 13.02
N VAL A 68 -10.28 -16.00 14.09
CA VAL A 68 -10.88 -15.98 15.43
C VAL A 68 -12.15 -15.15 15.45
N LEU A 69 -12.13 -13.94 14.89
CA LEU A 69 -13.34 -13.12 14.78
C LEU A 69 -14.45 -13.84 14.01
N VAL A 70 -14.11 -14.53 12.92
CA VAL A 70 -15.08 -15.26 12.10
C VAL A 70 -15.64 -16.46 12.85
N GLY A 71 -14.79 -17.28 13.47
CA GLY A 71 -15.22 -18.47 14.22
C GLY A 71 -16.12 -18.15 15.40
N VAL A 72 -15.86 -17.05 16.11
CA VAL A 72 -16.69 -16.59 17.23
C VAL A 72 -18.01 -15.99 16.75
N LEU A 73 -17.99 -15.11 15.75
CA LEU A 73 -19.19 -14.35 15.36
C LEU A 73 -20.09 -15.09 14.35
N PHE A 74 -19.55 -16.02 13.58
CA PHE A 74 -20.24 -16.70 12.47
C PHE A 74 -20.01 -18.23 12.45
N PRO A 75 -20.16 -18.95 13.56
CA PRO A 75 -19.75 -20.36 13.68
C PRO A 75 -20.39 -21.29 12.63
N GLY A 76 -21.61 -20.99 12.17
CA GLY A 76 -22.33 -21.78 11.16
C GLY A 76 -22.19 -21.28 9.71
N LYS A 77 -21.55 -20.14 9.45
CA LYS A 77 -21.48 -19.49 8.12
C LYS A 77 -20.13 -18.82 7.88
N LEU A 78 -19.05 -19.59 8.01
CA LEU A 78 -17.68 -19.05 8.06
C LEU A 78 -17.30 -18.24 6.80
N LEU A 79 -17.57 -18.70 5.57
CA LEU A 79 -17.25 -17.92 4.35
C LEU A 79 -17.98 -16.57 4.30
N LEU A 80 -19.26 -16.54 4.69
CA LEU A 80 -20.00 -15.29 4.81
C LEU A 80 -19.40 -14.40 5.90
N GLY A 81 -19.01 -14.99 7.03
CA GLY A 81 -18.33 -14.29 8.12
C GLY A 81 -17.03 -13.63 7.66
N PHE A 82 -16.16 -14.37 6.97
CA PHE A 82 -14.94 -13.83 6.36
C PHE A 82 -15.24 -12.65 5.44
N LYS A 83 -16.22 -12.80 4.54
CA LYS A 83 -16.63 -11.74 3.61
C LYS A 83 -17.07 -10.47 4.35
N LEU A 84 -17.91 -10.60 5.38
CA LEU A 84 -18.40 -9.46 6.16
C LEU A 84 -17.29 -8.80 6.99
N VAL A 85 -16.49 -9.60 7.70
CA VAL A 85 -15.36 -9.11 8.51
C VAL A 85 -14.33 -8.37 7.62
N ASN A 86 -14.07 -8.89 6.43
CA ASN A 86 -13.16 -8.26 5.47
C ASN A 86 -13.73 -6.99 4.83
N LEU A 87 -15.04 -6.96 4.53
CA LEU A 87 -15.70 -5.73 4.05
C LEU A 87 -15.63 -4.62 5.10
N ILE A 88 -15.77 -4.95 6.39
CA ILE A 88 -15.57 -3.99 7.49
C ILE A 88 -14.11 -3.50 7.49
N GLY A 89 -13.12 -4.38 7.36
CA GLY A 89 -11.72 -4.00 7.22
C GLY A 89 -11.46 -3.08 6.01
N CYS A 90 -12.10 -3.34 4.88
CA CYS A 90 -12.02 -2.50 3.67
C CYS A 90 -12.65 -1.11 3.90
N LEU A 91 -13.80 -1.05 4.57
CA LEU A 91 -14.45 0.20 4.92
C LEU A 91 -13.56 1.05 5.84
N LEU A 92 -13.06 0.45 6.92
CA LEU A 92 -12.18 1.12 7.87
C LEU A 92 -10.90 1.62 7.20
N SER A 93 -10.23 0.79 6.40
CA SER A 93 -9.02 1.19 5.66
C SER A 93 -9.30 2.31 4.66
N THR A 94 -10.49 2.36 4.03
CA THR A 94 -10.89 3.49 3.15
C THR A 94 -11.00 4.81 3.91
N VAL A 95 -11.64 4.77 5.08
CA VAL A 95 -11.75 5.94 5.97
C VAL A 95 -10.37 6.40 6.42
N LEU A 96 -9.53 5.47 6.90
CA LEU A 96 -8.18 5.77 7.36
C LEU A 96 -7.29 6.28 6.21
N LEU A 97 -7.40 5.73 4.99
CA LEU A 97 -6.67 6.21 3.82
C LEU A 97 -7.05 7.65 3.47
N THR A 98 -8.35 7.99 3.56
CA THR A 98 -8.83 9.36 3.33
C THR A 98 -8.19 10.33 4.34
N PHE A 99 -8.13 9.96 5.63
CA PHE A 99 -7.45 10.76 6.64
C PHE A 99 -5.94 10.82 6.46
N TRP A 100 -5.33 9.72 6.03
CA TRP A 100 -3.90 9.64 5.74
C TRP A 100 -3.49 10.59 4.62
N LEU A 101 -4.18 10.54 3.48
CA LEU A 101 -3.87 11.37 2.32
C LEU A 101 -4.03 12.87 2.62
N ARG A 102 -4.95 13.27 3.50
CA ARG A 102 -5.11 14.67 3.94
C ARG A 102 -3.87 15.29 4.55
N ARG A 103 -2.95 14.48 5.07
CA ARG A 103 -1.70 14.97 5.64
C ARG A 103 -0.69 15.44 4.61
N PHE A 104 -0.77 14.93 3.39
CA PHE A 104 0.27 15.12 2.37
C PHE A 104 -0.25 15.74 1.09
N VAL A 105 -1.53 15.58 0.80
CA VAL A 105 -2.17 16.04 -0.43
C VAL A 105 -3.24 17.05 -0.04
N ALA A 106 -3.11 18.30 -0.49
CA ALA A 106 -4.03 19.41 -0.19
C ALA A 106 -5.36 19.35 -0.99
N SER A 107 -5.31 18.91 -2.24
CA SER A 107 -6.44 18.81 -3.17
C SER A 107 -7.34 17.63 -2.82
N SER A 108 -8.58 17.93 -2.43
CA SER A 108 -9.55 16.89 -2.09
C SER A 108 -9.94 16.00 -3.26
N TRP A 109 -9.95 16.53 -4.48
CA TRP A 109 -10.24 15.75 -5.67
C TRP A 109 -9.15 14.72 -5.96
N LEU A 110 -7.89 15.12 -5.78
CA LEU A 110 -6.77 14.21 -5.96
C LEU A 110 -6.76 13.12 -4.89
N ARG A 111 -7.09 13.45 -3.63
CA ARG A 111 -7.28 12.45 -2.58
C ARG A 111 -8.38 11.46 -2.92
N LEU A 112 -9.55 11.93 -3.37
CA LEU A 112 -10.62 11.04 -3.82
C LEU A 112 -10.19 10.17 -5.00
N ALA A 113 -9.47 10.72 -5.98
CA ALA A 113 -8.96 9.94 -7.12
C ALA A 113 -8.00 8.83 -6.69
N LEU A 114 -7.11 9.11 -5.72
CA LEU A 114 -6.22 8.10 -5.13
C LEU A 114 -7.01 7.05 -4.33
N VAL A 115 -8.05 7.45 -3.60
CA VAL A 115 -8.97 6.51 -2.94
C VAL A 115 -9.65 5.61 -3.98
N VAL A 116 -10.18 6.16 -5.07
CA VAL A 116 -10.75 5.36 -6.18
C VAL A 116 -9.72 4.40 -6.74
N GLY A 117 -8.49 4.86 -6.99
CA GLY A 117 -7.39 3.99 -7.43
C GLY A 117 -7.17 2.81 -6.49
N SER A 118 -7.21 3.05 -5.18
CA SER A 118 -7.04 2.00 -4.17
C SER A 118 -8.20 1.02 -4.12
N LEU A 119 -9.44 1.49 -4.32
CA LEU A 119 -10.64 0.67 -4.26
C LEU A 119 -10.82 -0.19 -5.50
N THR A 120 -10.35 0.29 -6.65
CA THR A 120 -10.61 -0.29 -7.97
C THR A 120 -9.50 -1.20 -8.49
N GLN A 121 -8.32 -1.19 -7.86
CA GLN A 121 -7.28 -2.19 -8.12
C GLN A 121 -7.89 -3.59 -7.89
N TRP A 122 -7.79 -4.47 -8.88
CA TRP A 122 -8.26 -5.86 -8.85
C TRP A 122 -7.79 -6.73 -7.65
N HIS A 123 -6.53 -6.65 -7.20
CA HIS A 123 -5.99 -7.27 -5.98
C HIS A 123 -6.03 -6.36 -4.75
N ALA A 124 -6.61 -5.15 -4.84
CA ALA A 124 -6.85 -4.38 -3.63
C ALA A 124 -7.89 -5.11 -2.75
N PRO A 125 -7.82 -4.90 -1.42
CA PRO A 125 -8.67 -5.59 -0.45
C PRO A 125 -10.15 -5.65 -0.81
N LEU A 126 -10.74 -4.55 -1.31
CA LEU A 126 -12.18 -4.49 -1.56
C LEU A 126 -12.62 -5.43 -2.70
N ARG A 127 -12.00 -5.31 -3.88
CA ARG A 127 -12.32 -6.16 -5.03
C ARG A 127 -11.93 -7.60 -4.77
N PHE A 128 -10.77 -7.79 -4.15
CA PHE A 128 -10.29 -9.12 -3.83
C PHE A 128 -11.20 -9.84 -2.84
N THR A 129 -11.75 -9.15 -1.83
CA THR A 129 -12.71 -9.75 -0.86
C THR A 129 -14.00 -10.24 -1.52
N ALA A 130 -14.46 -9.57 -2.59
CA ALA A 130 -15.67 -10.00 -3.30
C ALA A 130 -15.46 -11.32 -4.05
N HIS A 131 -14.24 -11.54 -4.57
CA HIS A 131 -13.84 -12.75 -5.29
C HIS A 131 -13.35 -13.85 -4.34
N TYR A 132 -12.50 -13.50 -3.39
CA TYR A 132 -11.80 -14.38 -2.46
C TYR A 132 -12.15 -13.99 -1.02
N ALA A 133 -13.19 -14.64 -0.48
CA ALA A 133 -13.72 -14.33 0.85
C ALA A 133 -12.74 -14.67 1.98
N ALA A 134 -12.22 -15.90 2.01
CA ALA A 134 -11.34 -16.43 3.06
C ALA A 134 -9.91 -15.85 2.95
N TYR A 135 -9.78 -14.57 3.23
CA TYR A 135 -8.57 -13.76 3.08
C TYR A 135 -8.37 -12.88 4.33
N THR A 136 -7.17 -12.36 4.59
CA THR A 136 -6.88 -11.65 5.86
C THR A 136 -6.20 -10.29 5.71
N ASP A 137 -5.81 -9.87 4.50
CA ASP A 137 -5.08 -8.60 4.31
C ASP A 137 -5.90 -7.32 4.53
N PRO A 138 -7.25 -7.26 4.45
CA PRO A 138 -7.95 -5.99 4.68
C PRO A 138 -7.60 -5.37 6.03
N TRP A 139 -7.43 -6.21 7.06
CA TRP A 139 -7.04 -5.78 8.41
C TRP A 139 -5.59 -5.30 8.50
N LEU A 140 -4.68 -5.82 7.66
CA LEU A 140 -3.33 -5.26 7.57
C LEU A 140 -3.38 -3.77 7.23
N PHE A 141 -4.19 -3.37 6.25
CA PHE A 141 -4.30 -1.96 5.87
C PHE A 141 -4.91 -1.11 6.98
N VAL A 142 -5.84 -1.66 7.77
CA VAL A 142 -6.40 -0.97 8.94
C VAL A 142 -5.30 -0.67 9.96
N PHE A 143 -4.51 -1.67 10.37
CA PHE A 143 -3.45 -1.48 11.36
C PHE A 143 -2.26 -0.68 10.81
N LEU A 144 -1.91 -0.87 9.54
CA LEU A 144 -0.87 -0.09 8.87
C LEU A 144 -1.23 1.39 8.81
N LEU A 145 -2.40 1.74 8.29
CA LEU A 145 -2.85 3.14 8.21
C LEU A 145 -3.13 3.71 9.59
N GLY A 146 -3.73 2.95 10.49
CA GLY A 146 -3.96 3.35 11.88
C GLY A 146 -2.65 3.64 12.62
N GLY A 147 -1.64 2.78 12.44
CA GLY A 147 -0.30 2.97 13.00
C GLY A 147 0.40 4.21 12.45
N LEU A 148 0.40 4.38 11.12
CA LEU A 148 0.91 5.61 10.49
C LEU A 148 0.13 6.86 10.94
N LEU A 149 -1.19 6.72 11.16
CA LEU A 149 -2.02 7.81 11.65
C LEU A 149 -1.72 8.19 13.10
N ALA A 150 -1.36 7.22 13.94
CA ALA A 150 -1.05 7.42 15.35
C ALA A 150 0.32 8.09 15.62
N LEU A 151 1.21 8.11 14.63
CA LEU A 151 2.48 8.82 14.76
C LEU A 151 2.24 10.33 14.94
N PRO A 152 3.00 11.00 15.81
CA PRO A 152 3.01 12.45 15.90
C PRO A 152 3.74 12.99 14.69
N TRP A 153 2.96 13.41 13.70
CA TRP A 153 3.48 14.21 12.61
C TRP A 153 3.63 15.60 13.18
N GLY A 154 4.87 16.09 13.27
CA GLY A 154 5.10 17.48 13.61
C GLY A 154 4.18 18.33 12.75
N THR A 155 3.52 19.33 13.34
CA THR A 155 2.68 20.31 12.64
C THR A 155 3.45 21.13 11.62
N GLY A 156 4.68 20.73 11.28
CA GLY A 156 5.40 21.14 10.11
C GLY A 156 4.44 21.09 8.94
N THR A 157 3.92 22.27 8.65
CA THR A 157 3.45 22.66 7.34
C THR A 157 4.35 21.94 6.35
N PRO A 158 3.79 21.23 5.34
CA PRO A 158 4.61 20.61 4.30
C PRO A 158 5.65 21.66 3.93
N PRO A 159 6.96 21.35 4.09
CA PRO A 159 8.02 22.36 4.14
C PRO A 159 7.74 23.30 3.00
N ALA A 160 7.45 24.58 3.31
CA ALA A 160 6.95 25.53 2.33
C ALA A 160 7.92 25.48 1.15
N TYR A 161 7.54 24.72 0.12
CA TYR A 161 8.46 24.47 -0.96
C TYR A 161 8.59 25.82 -1.63
N PRO A 162 9.81 26.31 -1.88
CA PRO A 162 9.97 27.57 -2.59
C PRO A 162 9.17 27.45 -3.88
N THR A 163 8.05 28.18 -3.94
CA THR A 163 7.19 28.20 -5.10
C THR A 163 8.06 28.67 -6.25
N SER A 164 8.33 27.78 -7.19
CA SER A 164 9.31 27.93 -8.28
C SER A 164 8.91 28.96 -9.34
N GLY A 165 8.25 30.05 -8.92
CA GLY A 165 7.69 31.09 -9.78
C GLY A 165 7.69 32.48 -9.15
N ALA A 166 8.14 32.66 -7.91
CA ALA A 166 8.51 33.99 -7.45
C ALA A 166 9.91 34.30 -8.02
N PRO A 167 10.07 35.23 -8.98
CA PRO A 167 11.40 35.73 -9.32
C PRO A 167 12.06 36.17 -8.02
N ALA A 168 13.32 35.78 -7.81
CA ALA A 168 14.10 36.31 -6.71
C ALA A 168 14.11 37.84 -6.88
N THR A 169 13.25 38.55 -6.15
CA THR A 169 13.32 40.00 -6.09
C THR A 169 14.74 40.31 -5.61
N PRO A 170 15.56 41.01 -6.41
CA PRO A 170 16.88 41.40 -5.97
C PRO A 170 16.72 42.16 -4.66
N SER A 171 17.28 41.60 -3.58
CA SER A 171 17.34 42.25 -2.29
C SER A 171 18.00 43.62 -2.51
N PRO A 172 17.37 44.74 -2.12
CA PRO A 172 17.99 46.04 -2.27
C PRO A 172 19.30 46.03 -1.51
N SER A 173 20.40 46.18 -2.26
CA SER A 173 21.71 46.43 -1.71
C SER A 173 21.68 47.71 -0.90
N GLY A 174 22.08 47.65 0.37
CA GLY A 174 22.56 48.81 1.10
C GLY A 174 21.78 49.14 2.37
N SER A 175 22.24 48.60 3.49
CA SER A 175 22.74 49.43 4.60
C SER A 175 23.20 48.55 5.77
N ALA A 176 24.24 49.03 6.42
CA ALA A 176 25.03 48.36 7.44
C ALA A 176 24.22 47.76 8.59
N PHE A 177 24.37 46.45 8.83
CA PHE A 177 24.07 45.87 10.13
C PHE A 177 25.36 45.48 10.85
N ARG A 178 25.82 46.44 11.66
CA ARG A 178 26.96 46.38 12.55
C ARG A 178 26.53 45.71 13.86
N GLY A 179 27.22 44.62 14.23
CA GLY A 179 27.45 44.24 15.63
C GLY A 179 26.27 43.66 16.44
N ARG A 180 26.22 42.33 16.54
CA ARG A 180 25.90 41.65 17.81
C ARG A 180 26.45 40.23 17.82
N ARG A 181 27.73 40.10 18.21
CA ARG A 181 28.26 38.87 18.81
C ARG A 181 27.70 38.79 20.23
N GLY A 182 26.53 38.16 20.38
CA GLY A 182 25.96 37.80 21.67
C GLY A 182 25.83 36.29 21.71
N GLY A 183 26.58 35.65 22.60
CA GLY A 183 26.65 34.21 22.75
C GLY A 183 25.28 33.57 22.92
N ALA A 184 25.00 32.60 22.05
CA ALA A 184 23.96 31.62 22.25
C ALA A 184 24.52 30.27 21.80
N GLU A 185 25.41 29.70 22.61
CA GLU A 185 25.49 28.24 22.81
C GLU A 185 24.19 27.77 23.47
N GLY A 186 23.06 28.10 22.85
CA GLY A 186 21.74 27.63 23.22
C GLY A 186 21.64 26.22 22.69
N ARG A 187 21.94 25.25 23.57
CA ARG A 187 21.68 23.82 23.44
C ARG A 187 20.72 23.56 22.28
N GLY A 188 21.25 23.06 21.17
CA GLY A 188 20.49 22.43 20.10
C GLY A 188 19.83 21.15 20.61
N GLY A 189 19.01 21.26 21.67
CA GLY A 189 18.06 20.28 22.11
C GLY A 189 17.08 20.13 20.97
N GLY A 190 17.41 19.20 20.08
CA GLY A 190 16.81 19.09 18.77
C GLY A 190 15.29 19.07 18.87
N VAL A 191 14.65 19.75 17.93
CA VAL A 191 13.20 19.77 17.65
C VAL A 191 12.57 18.36 17.71
N TYR A 192 13.38 17.32 17.57
CA TYR A 192 13.01 15.92 17.71
C TYR A 192 12.73 15.44 19.15
N GLY A 193 13.25 16.08 20.20
CA GLY A 193 13.13 15.61 21.59
C GLY A 193 11.69 15.56 22.11
N GLY A 194 10.87 16.56 21.78
CA GLY A 194 9.46 16.61 22.19
C GLY A 194 8.53 15.75 21.32
N VAL A 195 8.87 15.55 20.05
CA VAL A 195 8.01 14.82 19.09
C VAL A 195 7.92 13.33 19.45
N TYR A 196 8.99 12.73 20.00
CA TYR A 196 8.98 11.31 20.35
C TYR A 196 8.27 10.99 21.69
N GLY A 197 7.95 11.98 22.53
CA GLY A 197 7.23 11.74 23.79
C GLY A 197 5.80 11.22 23.59
N GLY A 198 5.13 11.62 22.50
CA GLY A 198 3.79 11.12 22.13
C GLY A 198 3.79 9.78 21.38
N VAL A 199 4.95 9.35 20.88
CA VAL A 199 5.09 8.11 20.07
C VAL A 199 4.85 6.86 20.92
N GLN A 200 5.03 6.95 22.23
CA GLN A 200 4.73 5.87 23.17
C GLN A 200 3.29 5.90 23.69
N SER A 201 2.36 6.55 22.97
CA SER A 201 0.96 6.52 23.36
C SER A 201 0.48 5.07 23.47
N TRP A 202 -0.21 4.75 24.57
CA TRP A 202 -0.77 3.42 24.82
C TRP A 202 -1.70 2.96 23.68
N TRP A 203 -2.32 3.90 22.97
CA TRP A 203 -3.10 3.62 21.76
C TRP A 203 -2.28 2.99 20.63
N PHE A 204 -1.13 3.57 20.29
CA PHE A 204 -0.27 3.03 19.22
C PHE A 204 0.35 1.68 19.63
N VAL A 205 0.70 1.53 20.91
CA VAL A 205 1.17 0.25 21.49
C VAL A 205 0.09 -0.83 21.35
N GLY A 206 -1.15 -0.51 21.73
CA GLY A 206 -2.29 -1.41 21.59
C GLY A 206 -2.58 -1.78 20.13
N LEU A 207 -2.54 -0.81 19.21
CA LEU A 207 -2.67 -1.06 17.77
C LEU A 207 -1.60 -2.03 17.24
N CYS A 208 -0.35 -1.88 17.70
CA CYS A 208 0.74 -2.78 17.29
C CYS A 208 0.53 -4.20 17.83
N PHE A 209 0.16 -4.34 19.11
CA PHE A 209 -0.12 -5.65 19.71
C PHE A 209 -1.28 -6.36 19.01
N VAL A 210 -2.44 -5.69 18.92
CA VAL A 210 -3.63 -6.28 18.27
C VAL A 210 -3.34 -6.56 16.81
N GLY A 211 -2.69 -5.64 16.09
CA GLY A 211 -2.36 -5.86 14.69
C GLY A 211 -1.39 -7.03 14.47
N GLY A 212 -0.46 -7.28 15.39
CA GLY A 212 0.38 -8.47 15.39
C GLY A 212 -0.39 -9.79 15.46
N LEU A 213 -1.60 -9.80 16.05
CA LEU A 213 -2.49 -10.97 16.05
C LEU A 213 -3.13 -11.22 14.68
N PHE A 214 -3.34 -10.17 13.88
CA PHE A 214 -3.92 -10.28 12.55
C PHE A 214 -2.87 -10.58 11.49
N ARG A 215 -1.70 -9.93 11.58
CA ARG A 215 -0.61 -10.14 10.64
C ARG A 215 0.72 -9.66 11.18
N GLU A 216 1.75 -10.45 10.90
CA GLU A 216 3.13 -10.18 11.26
C GLU A 216 3.64 -8.87 10.62
N SER A 217 3.23 -8.57 9.39
CA SER A 217 3.67 -7.37 8.66
C SER A 217 3.21 -6.04 9.26
N VAL A 218 2.33 -6.05 10.27
CA VAL A 218 1.97 -4.82 10.99
C VAL A 218 3.18 -4.23 11.74
N VAL A 219 4.17 -5.06 12.10
CA VAL A 219 5.39 -4.60 12.79
C VAL A 219 6.29 -3.71 11.92
N VAL A 220 6.00 -3.59 10.63
CA VAL A 220 6.77 -2.73 9.71
C VAL A 220 6.73 -1.26 10.16
N VAL A 221 5.58 -0.73 10.59
CA VAL A 221 5.48 0.67 11.05
C VAL A 221 6.31 0.92 12.31
N PRO A 222 6.16 0.15 13.41
CA PRO A 222 6.98 0.37 14.60
C PRO A 222 8.46 0.08 14.35
N LEU A 223 8.81 -0.86 13.46
CA LEU A 223 10.20 -1.06 13.05
C LEU A 223 10.76 0.16 12.29
N ALA A 224 10.02 0.67 11.30
CA ALA A 224 10.41 1.86 10.55
C ALA A 224 10.58 3.09 11.47
N LEU A 225 9.71 3.22 12.47
CA LEU A 225 9.79 4.24 13.50
C LEU A 225 11.01 4.05 14.41
N LEU A 226 11.32 2.82 14.82
CA LEU A 226 12.52 2.52 15.61
C LEU A 226 13.79 2.94 14.84
N LEU A 227 13.86 2.59 13.55
CA LEU A 227 14.97 2.96 12.67
C LEU A 227 15.08 4.48 12.50
N ALA A 228 13.96 5.16 12.23
CA ALA A 228 13.94 6.62 12.07
C ALA A 228 14.30 7.38 13.36
N SER A 229 13.88 6.86 14.50
CA SER A 229 14.12 7.45 15.83
C SER A 229 15.46 7.04 16.46
N ARG A 230 16.27 6.25 15.75
CA ARG A 230 17.56 5.70 16.23
C ARG A 230 17.41 4.96 17.56
N GLY A 231 16.42 4.08 17.66
CA GLY A 231 16.25 3.17 18.80
C GLY A 231 15.33 3.67 19.92
N ARG A 232 14.85 4.93 19.86
CA ARG A 232 14.09 5.53 20.98
C ARG A 232 12.64 5.05 21.11
N ALA A 233 12.06 4.49 20.04
CA ALA A 233 10.66 4.09 19.98
C ALA A 233 10.47 2.56 19.91
N TRP A 234 11.03 1.83 20.88
CA TRP A 234 11.02 0.36 20.89
C TRP A 234 9.73 -0.26 21.44
N LEU A 235 8.99 0.45 22.30
CA LEU A 235 7.79 -0.10 22.97
C LEU A 235 6.70 -0.58 21.98
N PRO A 236 6.34 0.18 20.92
CA PRO A 236 5.40 -0.31 19.92
C PRO A 236 5.90 -1.55 19.16
N LEU A 237 7.22 -1.65 18.91
CA LEU A 237 7.81 -2.81 18.26
C LEU A 237 7.74 -4.04 19.17
N LEU A 238 8.07 -3.88 20.46
CA LEU A 238 7.94 -4.94 21.45
C LEU A 238 6.49 -5.43 21.53
N ALA A 239 5.52 -4.52 21.58
CA ALA A 239 4.11 -4.88 21.62
C ALA A 239 3.67 -5.65 20.36
N GLY A 240 4.09 -5.22 19.17
CA GLY A 240 3.85 -5.99 17.94
C GLY A 240 4.51 -7.37 17.96
N GLY A 241 5.74 -7.47 18.47
CA GLY A 241 6.43 -8.74 18.67
C GLY A 241 5.70 -9.66 19.66
N LEU A 242 5.18 -9.13 20.77
CA LEU A 242 4.37 -9.89 21.73
C LEU A 242 3.07 -10.39 21.11
N GLY A 243 2.43 -9.60 20.24
CA GLY A 243 1.28 -10.05 19.45
C GLY A 243 1.62 -11.26 18.57
N ILE A 244 2.74 -11.19 17.83
CA ILE A 244 3.22 -12.32 17.02
C ILE A 244 3.52 -13.53 17.91
N VAL A 245 4.26 -13.36 19.02
CA VAL A 245 4.55 -14.46 19.95
C VAL A 245 3.26 -15.10 20.47
N ALA A 246 2.24 -14.30 20.80
CA ALA A 246 0.95 -14.83 21.23
C ALA A 246 0.32 -15.72 20.15
N THR A 247 0.38 -15.36 18.87
CA THR A 247 -0.14 -16.23 17.80
C THR A 247 0.61 -17.57 17.71
N HIS A 248 1.93 -17.56 17.90
CA HIS A 248 2.76 -18.77 17.90
C HIS A 248 2.54 -19.66 19.13
N LEU A 249 2.13 -19.08 20.27
CA LEU A 249 1.77 -19.83 21.47
C LEU A 249 0.36 -20.43 21.38
N LEU A 250 -0.55 -19.76 20.68
CA LEU A 250 -1.94 -20.16 20.57
C LEU A 250 -2.21 -21.15 19.43
N ALA A 251 -1.40 -21.14 18.37
CA ALA A 251 -1.59 -21.99 17.21
C ALA A 251 -0.36 -22.85 16.90
N HIS A 252 -0.62 -24.09 16.52
CA HIS A 252 0.40 -25.07 16.19
C HIS A 252 0.51 -25.25 14.66
N GLN A 253 1.72 -25.08 14.14
CA GLN A 253 2.02 -25.30 12.73
C GLN A 253 2.04 -26.81 12.42
N SER A 254 1.29 -27.26 11.41
CA SER A 254 1.17 -28.68 11.07
C SER A 254 2.20 -29.20 10.07
N ASP A 255 3.00 -28.33 9.46
CA ASP A 255 3.99 -28.66 8.44
C ASP A 255 5.42 -28.24 8.85
N SER A 256 6.39 -28.53 8.00
CA SER A 256 7.80 -28.17 8.21
C SER A 256 8.17 -26.77 7.67
N TYR A 257 7.19 -25.87 7.55
CA TYR A 257 7.44 -24.51 7.06
C TYR A 257 8.47 -23.78 7.93
N SER A 258 9.37 -23.03 7.29
CA SER A 258 10.39 -22.23 7.94
C SER A 258 10.49 -20.87 7.28
N PHE A 259 10.32 -19.80 8.07
CA PHE A 259 10.43 -18.42 7.57
C PHE A 259 11.83 -18.14 6.99
N ALA A 260 12.90 -18.52 7.69
CA ALA A 260 14.27 -18.28 7.23
C ALA A 260 14.58 -19.01 5.92
N ARG A 261 14.17 -20.27 5.80
CA ARG A 261 14.33 -21.05 4.56
C ARG A 261 13.54 -20.42 3.41
N THR A 262 12.30 -20.01 3.67
CA THR A 262 11.43 -19.37 2.67
C THR A 262 12.00 -18.04 2.19
N VAL A 263 12.50 -17.20 3.10
CA VAL A 263 13.18 -15.94 2.78
C VAL A 263 14.42 -16.19 1.90
N GLY A 264 15.28 -17.14 2.28
CA GLY A 264 16.46 -17.49 1.49
C GLY A 264 16.10 -18.04 0.11
N GLN A 265 15.07 -18.90 0.04
CA GLN A 265 14.57 -19.47 -1.21
C GLN A 265 14.04 -18.39 -2.15
N TRP A 266 13.22 -17.45 -1.66
CA TRP A 266 12.69 -16.38 -2.51
C TRP A 266 13.77 -15.37 -2.91
N ALA A 267 14.66 -15.00 -2.00
CA ALA A 267 15.78 -14.12 -2.31
C ALA A 267 16.67 -14.67 -3.44
N TYR A 268 16.85 -16.00 -3.48
CA TYR A 268 17.64 -16.68 -4.50
C TYR A 268 16.87 -16.92 -5.80
N ASN A 269 15.61 -17.39 -5.71
CA ASN A 269 14.87 -17.87 -6.88
C ASN A 269 14.03 -16.81 -7.57
N LYS A 270 13.70 -15.68 -6.93
CA LYS A 270 12.83 -14.65 -7.52
C LYS A 270 13.61 -13.84 -8.58
N PRO A 271 13.31 -13.99 -9.88
CA PRO A 271 14.03 -13.26 -10.91
C PRO A 271 13.66 -11.77 -10.89
N LEU A 272 14.63 -10.90 -11.17
CA LEU A 272 14.40 -9.45 -11.21
C LEU A 272 13.23 -9.02 -12.12
N PRO A 273 13.06 -9.56 -13.35
CA PRO A 273 11.92 -9.22 -14.19
C PRO A 273 10.56 -9.47 -13.51
N VAL A 274 10.44 -10.56 -12.75
CA VAL A 274 9.20 -10.89 -12.03
C VAL A 274 8.90 -9.86 -10.96
N TYR A 275 9.92 -9.46 -10.20
CA TYR A 275 9.77 -8.44 -9.18
C TYR A 275 9.40 -7.07 -9.76
N LEU A 276 10.05 -6.66 -10.86
CA LEU A 276 9.71 -5.42 -11.57
C LEU A 276 8.28 -5.47 -12.12
N HIS A 277 7.86 -6.61 -12.66
CA HIS A 277 6.49 -6.81 -13.11
C HIS A 277 5.49 -6.67 -11.95
N GLY A 278 5.77 -7.26 -10.78
CA GLY A 278 4.96 -7.12 -9.58
C GLY A 278 4.79 -5.66 -9.12
N LEU A 279 5.83 -4.83 -9.20
CA LEU A 279 5.72 -3.39 -8.90
C LEU A 279 4.76 -2.66 -9.85
N PHE A 280 4.80 -2.98 -11.15
CA PHE A 280 3.89 -2.41 -12.12
C PHE A 280 2.47 -2.94 -12.00
N ILE A 281 2.27 -4.21 -11.64
CA ILE A 281 0.92 -4.74 -11.33
C ILE A 281 0.33 -4.00 -10.12
N ALA A 282 1.13 -3.78 -9.07
CA ALA A 282 0.70 -3.13 -7.83
C ALA A 282 0.30 -1.66 -8.02
N PHE A 283 1.10 -0.89 -8.77
CA PHE A 283 0.94 0.57 -8.85
C PHE A 283 0.57 1.11 -10.22
N GLY A 284 0.59 0.25 -11.25
CA GLY A 284 0.30 0.61 -12.62
C GLY A 284 1.28 1.64 -13.22
N PRO A 285 0.90 2.25 -14.36
CA PRO A 285 1.66 3.29 -15.03
C PRO A 285 1.92 4.54 -14.17
N ALA A 286 1.09 4.81 -13.15
CA ALA A 286 1.29 5.92 -12.21
C ALA A 286 2.65 5.86 -11.48
N LEU A 287 3.29 4.69 -11.39
CA LEU A 287 4.64 4.54 -10.84
C LEU A 287 5.70 5.35 -11.61
N VAL A 288 5.43 5.75 -12.86
CA VAL A 288 6.33 6.61 -13.64
C VAL A 288 6.54 7.98 -12.98
N LEU A 289 5.56 8.48 -12.22
CA LEU A 289 5.62 9.80 -11.58
C LEU A 289 6.75 9.89 -10.53
N PRO A 290 6.81 9.04 -9.49
CA PRO A 290 7.93 9.06 -8.55
C PRO A 290 9.28 8.70 -9.17
N ILE A 291 9.30 7.94 -10.27
CA ILE A 291 10.54 7.64 -11.01
C ILE A 291 11.03 8.87 -11.77
N PHE A 292 10.17 9.52 -12.55
CA PHE A 292 10.51 10.72 -13.32
C PHE A 292 10.90 11.88 -12.39
N PHE A 293 10.09 12.13 -11.37
CA PHE A 293 10.30 13.20 -10.38
C PHE A 293 11.10 12.72 -9.16
N TRP A 294 12.07 11.81 -9.35
CA TRP A 294 12.83 11.17 -8.26
C TRP A 294 13.49 12.15 -7.28
N ARG A 295 13.87 13.34 -7.73
CA ARG A 295 14.41 14.39 -6.85
C ARG A 295 13.35 14.93 -5.88
N THR A 296 12.13 15.14 -6.38
CA THR A 296 10.99 15.56 -5.53
C THR A 296 10.63 14.44 -4.57
N ALA A 297 10.54 13.20 -5.08
CA ALA A 297 10.22 12.03 -4.29
C ALA A 297 11.26 11.81 -3.17
N GLY A 298 12.54 11.83 -3.52
CA GLY A 298 13.64 11.66 -2.58
C GLY A 298 13.72 12.79 -1.56
N ALA A 299 13.48 14.04 -1.95
CA ALA A 299 13.44 15.16 -1.00
C ALA A 299 12.27 15.03 -0.01
N TRP A 300 11.09 14.60 -0.48
CA TRP A 300 9.94 14.36 0.39
C TRP A 300 10.18 13.19 1.34
N LEU A 301 10.69 12.05 0.85
CA LEU A 301 11.01 10.88 1.67
C LEU A 301 12.10 11.18 2.71
N LYS A 302 13.11 11.99 2.36
CA LYS A 302 14.12 12.47 3.33
C LYS A 302 13.50 13.29 4.46
N GLY A 303 12.45 14.07 4.16
CA GLY A 303 11.68 14.79 5.16
C GLY A 303 10.75 13.91 6.00
N GLN A 304 10.51 12.67 5.57
CA GLN A 304 9.60 11.72 6.21
C GLN A 304 10.29 10.36 6.43
N PRO A 305 11.31 10.27 7.31
CA PRO A 305 12.17 9.09 7.44
C PRO A 305 11.41 7.80 7.77
N VAL A 306 10.33 7.88 8.57
CA VAL A 306 9.48 6.71 8.86
C VAL A 306 8.84 6.15 7.59
N LEU A 307 8.40 7.01 6.67
CA LEU A 307 7.80 6.60 5.39
C LEU A 307 8.84 6.03 4.43
N ALA A 308 10.05 6.61 4.42
CA ALA A 308 11.17 6.07 3.65
C ALA A 308 11.51 4.64 4.10
N TRP A 309 11.62 4.40 5.41
CA TRP A 309 11.85 3.07 5.96
C TRP A 309 10.68 2.12 5.71
N THR A 310 9.44 2.58 5.89
CA THR A 310 8.24 1.77 5.61
C THR A 310 8.22 1.30 4.15
N LEU A 311 8.48 2.21 3.20
CA LEU A 311 8.58 1.88 1.78
C LEU A 311 9.73 0.89 1.52
N GLY A 312 10.92 1.17 2.03
CA GLY A 312 12.09 0.30 1.86
C GLY A 312 11.87 -1.11 2.38
N ILE A 313 11.28 -1.25 3.57
CA ILE A 313 10.97 -2.55 4.18
C ILE A 313 9.96 -3.32 3.32
N PHE A 314 8.87 -2.70 2.86
CA PHE A 314 7.89 -3.42 2.02
C PHE A 314 8.43 -3.78 0.64
N LEU A 315 9.32 -2.98 0.05
CA LEU A 315 10.03 -3.35 -1.18
C LEU A 315 10.91 -4.59 -0.93
N VAL A 316 11.69 -4.60 0.15
CA VAL A 316 12.51 -5.78 0.53
C VAL A 316 11.63 -7.00 0.80
N LEU A 317 10.53 -6.84 1.55
CA LEU A 317 9.57 -7.92 1.80
C LEU A 317 8.94 -8.44 0.50
N GLY A 318 8.66 -7.57 -0.47
CA GLY A 318 8.21 -7.99 -1.79
C GLY A 318 9.25 -8.81 -2.54
N TRP A 319 10.53 -8.52 -2.36
CA TRP A 319 11.62 -9.31 -2.95
C TRP A 319 11.75 -10.68 -2.29
N VAL A 320 11.81 -10.73 -0.96
CA VAL A 320 12.10 -11.96 -0.21
C VAL A 320 10.87 -12.76 0.25
N GLY A 321 9.67 -12.24 0.02
CA GLY A 321 8.41 -12.84 0.46
C GLY A 321 7.58 -13.35 -0.70
N GLY A 322 7.02 -14.56 -0.55
CA GLY A 322 5.91 -15.13 -1.32
C GLY A 322 6.00 -15.14 -2.86
N SER A 323 5.08 -15.88 -3.48
CA SER A 323 4.80 -15.79 -4.92
C SER A 323 4.10 -14.48 -5.28
N ASP A 324 3.29 -13.94 -4.38
CA ASP A 324 2.39 -12.81 -4.63
C ASP A 324 3.11 -11.47 -4.44
N THR A 325 4.15 -11.24 -5.24
CA THR A 325 5.06 -10.09 -5.10
C THR A 325 4.31 -8.75 -5.07
N GLU A 326 3.42 -8.53 -6.05
CA GLU A 326 2.55 -7.38 -6.22
C GLU A 326 1.69 -7.11 -4.98
N ARG A 327 1.12 -8.15 -4.37
CA ARG A 327 0.30 -8.03 -3.16
C ARG A 327 1.14 -7.52 -1.99
N ILE A 328 2.36 -8.04 -1.83
CA ILE A 328 3.27 -7.62 -0.75
C ILE A 328 3.77 -6.20 -0.96
N VAL A 329 4.22 -5.84 -2.17
CA VAL A 329 4.67 -4.47 -2.46
C VAL A 329 3.50 -3.48 -2.40
N TYR A 330 2.28 -3.90 -2.72
CA TYR A 330 1.07 -3.08 -2.59
C TYR A 330 0.75 -2.70 -1.13
N TRP A 331 1.29 -3.42 -0.14
CA TRP A 331 1.23 -2.96 1.26
C TRP A 331 1.95 -1.62 1.47
N ALA A 332 2.87 -1.22 0.59
CA ALA A 332 3.48 0.12 0.58
C ALA A 332 2.55 1.22 -0.01
N MET A 333 1.33 0.88 -0.45
CA MET A 333 0.37 1.81 -1.05
C MET A 333 0.19 3.12 -0.27
N PRO A 334 0.08 3.14 1.08
CA PRO A 334 -0.06 4.40 1.81
C PRO A 334 1.08 5.40 1.52
N VAL A 335 2.32 4.91 1.35
CA VAL A 335 3.47 5.76 1.04
C VAL A 335 3.48 6.15 -0.43
N VAL A 336 3.27 5.18 -1.32
CA VAL A 336 3.33 5.40 -2.77
C VAL A 336 2.22 6.36 -3.23
N TYR A 337 1.00 6.24 -2.69
CA TYR A 337 -0.11 7.11 -3.06
C TYR A 337 0.06 8.53 -2.52
N ALA A 338 0.58 8.68 -1.29
CA ALA A 338 0.96 10.00 -0.77
C ALA A 338 2.03 10.65 -1.66
N LEU A 339 3.03 9.88 -2.09
CA LEU A 339 4.10 10.34 -2.98
C LEU A 339 3.58 10.80 -4.35
N ILE A 340 2.72 10.00 -4.98
CA ILE A 340 2.05 10.35 -6.25
C ILE A 340 1.24 11.63 -6.08
N GLY A 341 0.46 11.73 -5.00
CA GLY A 341 -0.33 12.92 -4.70
C GLY A 341 0.51 14.18 -4.56
N VAL A 342 1.59 14.13 -3.76
CA VAL A 342 2.53 15.25 -3.58
C VAL A 342 3.17 15.69 -4.90
N ILE A 343 3.55 14.73 -5.76
CA ILE A 343 4.13 15.03 -7.07
C ILE A 343 3.11 15.72 -7.98
N LEU A 344 1.88 15.23 -8.03
CA LEU A 344 0.81 15.80 -8.85
C LEU A 344 0.39 17.22 -8.40
N GLU A 345 0.54 17.56 -7.12
CA GLU A 345 0.29 18.93 -6.65
C GLU A 345 1.43 19.88 -6.96
N LYS A 346 2.66 19.37 -6.90
CA LYS A 346 3.86 20.19 -7.08
C LYS A 346 4.16 20.49 -8.55
N HIS A 347 3.80 19.56 -9.44
CA HIS A 347 4.13 19.65 -10.85
C HIS A 347 2.86 19.83 -11.67
N ALA A 348 2.77 20.94 -12.41
CA ALA A 348 1.70 21.17 -13.37
C ALA A 348 1.92 20.25 -14.59
N LEU A 349 1.30 19.07 -14.56
CA LEU A 349 1.39 18.11 -15.65
C LEU A 349 0.43 18.50 -16.80
N PRO A 350 0.80 18.26 -18.06
CA PRO A 350 -0.09 18.50 -19.19
C PRO A 350 -1.40 17.71 -19.06
N ARG A 351 -2.53 18.33 -19.41
CA ARG A 351 -3.85 17.67 -19.34
C ARG A 351 -3.90 16.39 -20.17
N GLY A 352 -3.33 16.39 -21.37
CA GLY A 352 -3.26 15.20 -22.22
C GLY A 352 -2.49 14.05 -21.57
N PHE A 353 -1.38 14.36 -20.89
CA PHE A 353 -0.60 13.38 -20.14
C PHE A 353 -1.42 12.78 -18.99
N LEU A 354 -2.13 13.60 -18.22
CA LEU A 354 -2.98 13.12 -17.12
C LEU A 354 -4.11 12.22 -17.62
N ILE A 355 -4.76 12.57 -18.73
CA ILE A 355 -5.81 11.74 -19.35
C ILE A 355 -5.24 10.39 -19.77
N ALA A 356 -4.10 10.39 -20.46
CA ALA A 356 -3.43 9.15 -20.87
C ALA A 356 -3.04 8.29 -19.66
N LEU A 357 -2.43 8.91 -18.63
CA LEU A 357 -2.03 8.23 -17.41
C LEU A 357 -3.24 7.57 -16.72
N VAL A 358 -4.35 8.29 -16.58
CA VAL A 358 -5.58 7.75 -16.00
C VAL A 358 -6.10 6.60 -16.84
N ALA A 359 -6.24 6.75 -18.16
CA ALA A 359 -6.74 5.68 -19.03
C ALA A 359 -5.90 4.40 -18.92
N LEU A 360 -4.57 4.53 -18.96
CA LEU A 360 -3.65 3.41 -18.81
C LEU A 360 -3.73 2.79 -17.40
N GLN A 361 -3.95 3.60 -16.36
CA GLN A 361 -4.19 3.12 -15.01
C GLN A 361 -5.47 2.29 -14.91
N LEU A 362 -6.58 2.74 -15.51
CA LEU A 362 -7.84 2.00 -15.49
C LEU A 362 -7.71 0.62 -16.16
N LEU A 363 -6.93 0.56 -17.25
CA LEU A 363 -6.61 -0.69 -17.96
C LEU A 363 -5.76 -1.62 -17.09
N SER A 364 -4.64 -1.12 -16.56
CA SER A 364 -3.73 -1.88 -15.68
C SER A 364 -4.43 -2.42 -14.42
N HIS A 365 -5.32 -1.63 -13.82
CA HIS A 365 -6.10 -2.02 -12.64
C HIS A 365 -7.27 -2.94 -12.95
N ARG A 366 -7.48 -3.31 -14.22
CA ARG A 366 -8.56 -4.18 -14.68
C ARG A 366 -9.94 -3.72 -14.24
N ILE A 367 -10.21 -2.42 -14.30
CA ILE A 367 -11.47 -1.88 -13.75
C ILE A 367 -12.68 -2.38 -14.54
N PHE A 368 -12.50 -2.65 -15.83
CA PHE A 368 -13.56 -3.09 -16.74
C PHE A 368 -13.71 -4.62 -16.82
N TRP A 369 -12.86 -5.39 -16.13
CA TRP A 369 -12.88 -6.85 -16.18
C TRP A 369 -13.01 -7.46 -14.80
N LEU A 370 -13.75 -8.57 -14.74
CA LEU A 370 -13.86 -9.40 -13.55
C LEU A 370 -12.59 -10.24 -13.38
N LEU A 371 -12.34 -10.65 -12.14
CA LEU A 371 -11.35 -11.69 -11.84
C LEU A 371 -11.85 -13.03 -12.37
N PRO A 372 -11.02 -13.78 -13.12
CA PRO A 372 -11.35 -15.13 -13.56
C PRO A 372 -11.40 -16.09 -12.37
N ASP A 373 -12.09 -17.21 -12.54
CA ASP A 373 -12.10 -18.30 -11.57
C ASP A 373 -10.83 -19.15 -11.66
N PHE A 374 -10.62 -20.06 -10.71
CA PHE A 374 -9.53 -21.04 -10.75
C PHE A 374 -9.99 -22.45 -10.34
N PRO A 375 -9.53 -23.51 -11.02
CA PRO A 375 -8.82 -23.47 -12.31
C PRO A 375 -9.72 -22.94 -13.41
N SER A 376 -9.17 -22.15 -14.33
CA SER A 376 -9.92 -21.73 -15.51
C SER A 376 -9.56 -22.62 -16.70
N THR A 377 -10.51 -22.90 -17.59
CA THR A 377 -10.24 -23.64 -18.84
C THR A 377 -9.90 -22.72 -20.01
N GLY A 378 -10.00 -21.40 -19.84
CA GLY A 378 -9.78 -20.45 -20.92
C GLY A 378 -8.31 -20.21 -21.22
N SER A 379 -7.99 -19.99 -22.50
CA SER A 379 -6.67 -19.51 -22.90
C SER A 379 -6.51 -18.04 -22.54
N SER A 380 -5.36 -17.65 -22.03
CA SER A 380 -5.07 -16.23 -21.79
C SER A 380 -4.75 -15.53 -23.11
N PRO A 381 -5.50 -14.50 -23.50
CA PRO A 381 -5.11 -13.67 -24.63
C PRO A 381 -3.81 -12.94 -24.30
N LEU A 382 -3.17 -12.36 -25.33
CA LEU A 382 -2.06 -11.45 -25.10
C LEU A 382 -2.50 -10.33 -24.14
N PRO A 383 -1.68 -10.02 -23.11
CA PRO A 383 -2.05 -8.99 -22.16
C PRO A 383 -2.10 -7.63 -22.83
N LEU A 384 -2.86 -6.71 -22.22
CA LEU A 384 -2.69 -5.28 -22.37
C LEU A 384 -2.45 -4.75 -20.95
N PHE A 385 -1.19 -4.82 -20.50
CA PHE A 385 -0.74 -4.78 -19.10
C PHE A 385 -1.19 -5.96 -18.25
N THR A 386 -2.43 -6.41 -18.46
CA THR A 386 -3.01 -7.64 -17.89
C THR A 386 -3.96 -8.24 -18.94
N PRO A 387 -4.28 -9.55 -18.91
CA PRO A 387 -5.14 -10.20 -19.91
C PRO A 387 -6.55 -9.58 -20.01
N PRO A 388 -6.96 -8.90 -21.09
CA PRO A 388 -8.20 -8.09 -21.13
C PRO A 388 -9.50 -8.90 -21.28
N THR A 389 -9.68 -9.93 -20.45
CA THR A 389 -10.85 -10.80 -20.38
C THR A 389 -11.05 -11.34 -18.96
N SER A 390 -12.28 -11.71 -18.62
CA SER A 390 -12.63 -12.42 -17.38
C SER A 390 -12.52 -13.94 -17.49
N THR A 391 -12.14 -14.47 -18.66
CA THR A 391 -12.03 -15.91 -18.94
C THR A 391 -10.58 -16.38 -19.09
N CYS A 392 -9.58 -15.58 -18.69
CA CYS A 392 -8.17 -15.95 -18.75
C CYS A 392 -7.79 -16.86 -17.58
N GLN A 393 -6.59 -17.43 -17.63
CA GLN A 393 -6.01 -18.13 -16.48
C GLN A 393 -5.80 -17.15 -15.33
N TYR A 394 -6.34 -17.50 -14.15
CA TYR A 394 -6.14 -16.69 -12.95
C TYR A 394 -4.65 -16.46 -12.60
N PRO A 395 -3.76 -17.48 -12.68
CA PRO A 395 -2.32 -17.28 -12.48
C PRO A 395 -1.70 -16.22 -13.37
N ASP A 396 -2.24 -15.99 -14.57
CA ASP A 396 -1.72 -15.00 -15.53
C ASP A 396 -1.99 -13.55 -15.13
N LEU A 397 -2.76 -13.32 -14.06
CA LEU A 397 -2.86 -12.01 -13.44
C LEU A 397 -1.68 -11.70 -12.51
N TRP A 398 -0.90 -12.71 -12.11
CA TRP A 398 0.11 -12.58 -11.07
C TRP A 398 1.52 -12.55 -11.66
N SER A 399 2.41 -11.75 -11.06
CA SER A 399 3.77 -11.61 -11.59
C SER A 399 4.49 -12.96 -11.60
N TYR A 400 4.47 -13.72 -10.50
CA TYR A 400 5.25 -14.95 -10.38
C TYR A 400 4.57 -16.18 -11.00
N GLN A 401 3.24 -16.24 -10.94
CA GLN A 401 2.48 -17.43 -11.31
C GLN A 401 2.07 -17.46 -12.80
N ALA A 402 2.17 -16.32 -13.49
CA ALA A 402 1.83 -16.21 -14.89
C ALA A 402 2.71 -17.10 -15.78
N GLU A 403 2.14 -17.56 -16.90
CA GLU A 403 2.90 -18.14 -17.99
C GLU A 403 4.01 -17.15 -18.42
N ARG A 404 5.24 -17.66 -18.56
CA ARG A 404 6.44 -16.82 -18.84
C ARG A 404 6.25 -15.90 -20.04
N ARG A 405 5.54 -16.35 -21.08
CA ARG A 405 5.24 -15.53 -22.25
C ARG A 405 4.34 -14.34 -21.91
N ILE A 406 3.24 -14.58 -21.19
CA ILE A 406 2.31 -13.53 -20.76
C ILE A 406 3.01 -12.54 -19.85
N GLN A 407 3.77 -13.05 -18.87
CA GLN A 407 4.57 -12.25 -17.96
C GLN A 407 5.55 -11.32 -18.70
N LEU A 408 6.33 -11.87 -19.65
CA LEU A 408 7.32 -11.10 -20.40
C LEU A 408 6.67 -10.03 -21.26
N VAL A 409 5.59 -10.36 -21.97
CA VAL A 409 4.86 -9.40 -22.80
C VAL A 409 4.31 -8.26 -21.94
N ALA A 410 3.61 -8.58 -20.84
CA ALA A 410 3.06 -7.58 -19.94
C ALA A 410 4.15 -6.65 -19.36
N LEU A 411 5.28 -7.21 -18.92
CA LEU A 411 6.40 -6.41 -18.44
C LEU A 411 6.96 -5.47 -19.52
N VAL A 412 7.15 -5.97 -20.74
CA VAL A 412 7.62 -5.14 -21.86
C VAL A 412 6.63 -4.02 -22.16
N GLU A 413 5.32 -4.27 -22.14
CA GLU A 413 4.30 -3.24 -22.30
C GLU A 413 4.39 -2.16 -21.23
N TYR A 414 4.52 -2.55 -19.95
CA TYR A 414 4.71 -1.60 -18.85
C TYR A 414 5.98 -0.75 -19.03
N LEU A 415 7.10 -1.37 -19.42
CA LEU A 415 8.36 -0.66 -19.62
C LEU A 415 8.31 0.31 -20.80
N LEU A 416 7.72 -0.10 -21.93
CA LEU A 416 7.54 0.76 -23.10
C LEU A 416 6.62 1.94 -22.81
N VAL A 417 5.53 1.71 -22.09
CA VAL A 417 4.59 2.77 -21.69
C VAL A 417 5.23 3.71 -20.68
N ALA A 418 5.95 3.19 -19.69
CA ALA A 418 6.70 4.01 -18.75
C ALA A 418 7.75 4.87 -19.47
N LEU A 419 8.48 4.31 -20.44
CA LEU A 419 9.43 5.06 -21.26
C LEU A 419 8.73 6.12 -22.11
N GLY A 420 7.61 5.80 -22.76
CA GLY A 420 6.84 6.76 -23.55
C GLY A 420 6.30 7.93 -22.71
N LEU A 421 5.74 7.65 -21.54
CA LEU A 421 5.28 8.65 -20.58
C LEU A 421 6.45 9.51 -20.06
N TRP A 422 7.60 8.89 -19.78
CA TRP A 422 8.83 9.59 -19.38
C TRP A 422 9.32 10.55 -20.48
N LEU A 423 9.39 10.08 -21.72
CA LEU A 423 9.81 10.87 -22.88
C LEU A 423 8.85 12.03 -23.16
N TRP A 424 7.54 11.82 -23.00
CA TRP A 424 6.54 12.89 -23.11
C TRP A 424 6.79 13.99 -22.08
N LEU A 425 6.93 13.64 -20.80
CA LEU A 425 7.22 14.64 -19.75
C LEU A 425 8.53 15.39 -20.01
N ALA A 426 9.58 14.69 -20.45
CA ALA A 426 10.86 15.31 -20.78
C ALA A 426 10.73 16.29 -21.96
N TRP A 427 9.97 15.93 -23.00
CA TRP A 427 9.72 16.79 -24.15
C TRP A 427 8.92 18.04 -23.77
N GLU A 428 7.85 17.91 -22.99
CA GLU A 428 7.05 19.06 -22.53
C GLU A 428 7.85 20.02 -21.65
N GLN A 429 8.72 19.50 -20.78
CA GLN A 429 9.62 20.34 -19.99
C GLN A 429 10.57 21.16 -20.86
N ARG A 430 11.17 20.55 -21.90
CA ARG A 430 12.04 21.24 -22.86
C ARG A 430 11.28 22.29 -23.66
N ARG A 431 10.09 21.95 -24.16
CA ARG A 431 9.22 22.85 -24.91
C ARG A 431 8.84 24.08 -24.07
N ASN A 432 8.47 23.89 -22.81
CA ASN A 432 8.12 24.98 -21.91
C ASN A 432 9.33 25.84 -21.52
N ALA A 433 10.53 25.25 -21.42
CA ALA A 433 11.76 26.01 -21.20
C ALA A 433 12.09 26.92 -22.40
N SER A 434 11.90 26.43 -23.64
CA SER A 434 12.16 27.21 -24.86
C SER A 434 11.17 28.36 -25.10
N ARG A 435 9.98 28.31 -24.49
CA ARG A 435 8.92 29.33 -24.66
C ARG A 435 9.04 30.52 -23.72
N LYS A 436 9.88 30.45 -22.68
CA LYS A 436 10.09 31.58 -21.78
C LYS A 436 10.90 32.64 -22.56
N PRO A 437 10.32 33.79 -22.91
CA PRO A 437 11.07 34.84 -23.60
C PRO A 437 12.26 35.25 -22.72
N THR A 438 13.42 35.44 -23.35
CA THR A 438 14.57 36.09 -22.72
C THR A 438 14.19 37.55 -22.49
N SER A 439 13.60 37.82 -21.32
CA SER A 439 13.31 39.16 -20.81
C SER A 439 14.57 39.85 -20.35
#